data_AF-A0A2H1WB03-F1
#
_entry.id   AF-A0A2H1WB03-F1
#
_cell.length_a   1.000
_cell.length_b   1.000
_cell.length_c   1.000
_cell.angle_alpha   90.00
_cell.angle_beta   90.00
_cell.angle_gamma   90.00
#
_symmetry.space_group_name_H-M   'P 1'
#
loop_
_entity.id
_entity.type
_entity.pdbx_description
1 polymer ?
#
loop_
_entity_poly.entity_id
_entity_poly.type
_entity_poly.pdbx_seq_one_letter_code
_entity_poly.pdbx_strand_id
1 'polypeptide(L)'
;MLQVHADGANVNNTRDHRWAVHEHGPGADYYNWSGRCLSAGRVLQPHALDIDTRHPESYCRPGLEGLCRLGDFTTRHGTLQVAGKKVDSARLTRRLFTDTVIALAGKHSIMRKSLLIYDDHGPVARGERMACSM
;
A
#
# COMPACT_ATOMS: atom_id res chain seq x y z
N MET A 1 1.11 -1.11 -22.03
CA MET A 1 1.63 0.21 -21.65
C MET A 1 1.28 0.40 -20.18
N LEU A 2 2.25 0.32 -19.26
CA LEU A 2 2.01 0.47 -17.82
C LEU A 2 2.33 1.91 -17.44
N GLN A 3 1.30 2.73 -17.21
CA GLN A 3 1.48 4.06 -16.65
C GLN A 3 1.38 3.95 -15.13
N VAL A 4 2.53 3.96 -14.47
CA VAL A 4 2.66 4.00 -13.01
C VAL A 4 2.44 5.46 -12.59
N HIS A 5 1.38 5.73 -11.84
CA HIS A 5 1.08 7.09 -11.39
C HIS A 5 1.88 7.40 -10.12
N ALA A 6 2.85 8.31 -10.24
CA ALA A 6 3.46 9.00 -9.12
C ALA A 6 3.27 10.50 -9.33
N ASP A 7 2.83 11.21 -8.31
CA ASP A 7 2.53 12.64 -8.31
C ASP A 7 3.77 13.49 -8.02
N GLY A 8 4.93 13.11 -8.58
CA GLY A 8 6.29 13.62 -8.32
C GLY A 8 6.54 15.11 -8.65
N ALA A 9 5.54 15.97 -8.53
CA ALA A 9 5.60 17.42 -8.67
C ALA A 9 6.22 18.11 -7.43
N ASN A 10 6.24 17.46 -6.26
CA ASN A 10 6.84 18.02 -5.04
C ASN A 10 8.27 17.50 -4.85
N VAL A 11 9.21 18.42 -4.64
CA VAL A 11 10.64 18.12 -4.38
C VAL A 11 10.90 17.84 -2.89
N ASN A 12 9.86 17.91 -2.06
CA ASN A 12 9.95 17.69 -0.62
C ASN A 12 9.84 16.21 -0.28
N ASN A 13 10.53 15.81 0.80
CA ASN A 13 10.38 14.48 1.36
C ASN A 13 9.05 14.39 2.11
N THR A 14 8.33 13.30 1.91
CA THR A 14 7.07 13.00 2.61
C THR A 14 7.23 11.72 3.43
N ARG A 15 6.39 11.55 4.46
CA ARG A 15 6.53 10.52 5.48
C ARG A 15 5.19 9.96 5.89
N ASP A 16 5.25 8.87 6.65
CA ASP A 16 4.11 8.20 7.27
C ASP A 16 3.10 7.69 6.24
N HIS A 17 3.60 7.27 5.07
CA HIS A 17 2.76 6.69 4.03
C HIS A 17 2.36 5.27 4.40
N ARG A 18 1.05 5.07 4.60
CA ARG A 18 0.50 3.72 4.61
C ARG A 18 0.64 3.10 3.23
N TRP A 19 0.72 1.78 3.19
CA TRP A 19 0.86 1.00 1.98
C TRP A 19 0.27 -0.40 2.19
N ALA A 20 -0.33 -0.91 1.12
CA ALA A 20 -1.03 -2.19 1.15
C ALA A 20 -1.14 -2.84 -0.22
N VAL A 21 -1.34 -4.15 -0.24
CA VAL A 21 -1.74 -4.89 -1.44
C VAL A 21 -3.28 -4.86 -1.56
N HIS A 22 -3.77 -4.60 -2.76
CA HIS A 22 -5.19 -4.49 -3.09
C HIS A 22 -5.68 -5.60 -4.02
N GLU A 23 -6.99 -5.83 -4.06
CA GLU A 23 -7.60 -7.01 -4.70
C GLU A 23 -7.44 -7.10 -6.22
N HIS A 24 -7.36 -5.95 -6.89
CA HIS A 24 -7.34 -5.84 -8.34
C HIS A 24 -6.08 -5.12 -8.83
N GLY A 25 -5.69 -5.39 -10.08
CA GLY A 25 -4.66 -4.59 -10.76
C GLY A 25 -5.16 -3.15 -11.00
N PRO A 26 -4.23 -2.18 -11.15
CA PRO A 26 -4.61 -0.80 -11.43
C PRO A 26 -5.02 -0.62 -12.91
N GLY A 27 -5.66 0.51 -13.25
CA GLY A 27 -5.82 0.95 -14.64
C GLY A 27 -7.20 0.68 -15.27
N ALA A 28 -8.19 0.24 -14.50
CA ALA A 28 -9.59 0.22 -14.95
C ALA A 28 -10.37 1.51 -14.59
N ASP A 29 -9.68 2.53 -14.08
CA ASP A 29 -10.20 3.83 -13.64
C ASP A 29 -9.63 5.01 -14.43
N TYR A 30 -10.31 6.16 -14.31
CA TYR A 30 -9.98 7.39 -15.04
C TYR A 30 -8.72 8.06 -14.46
N TYR A 31 -7.81 8.49 -15.35
CA TYR A 31 -6.47 9.00 -15.00
C TYR A 31 -6.41 10.43 -14.44
N ASN A 32 -7.50 10.92 -13.84
CA ASN A 32 -7.54 12.25 -13.24
C ASN A 32 -6.68 12.28 -11.95
N TRP A 33 -6.26 13.48 -11.54
CA TRP A 33 -5.54 13.68 -10.28
C TRP A 33 -6.42 13.41 -9.07
N SER A 34 -7.74 13.65 -9.16
CA SER A 34 -8.72 13.28 -8.14
C SER A 34 -9.20 11.85 -8.38
N GLY A 35 -9.12 10.98 -7.36
CA GLY A 35 -9.65 9.62 -7.44
C GLY A 35 -8.78 8.62 -8.20
N ARG A 36 -7.45 8.71 -8.05
CA ARG A 36 -6.52 7.71 -8.60
C ARG A 36 -6.63 6.36 -7.88
N CYS A 37 -6.29 5.29 -8.60
CA CYS A 37 -6.16 3.94 -8.06
C CYS A 37 -7.44 3.36 -7.46
N LEU A 38 -8.62 3.90 -7.77
CA LEU A 38 -9.90 3.40 -7.29
C LEU A 38 -10.18 1.99 -7.82
N SER A 39 -9.74 1.71 -9.05
CA SER A 39 -9.88 0.40 -9.68
C SER A 39 -9.20 -0.74 -8.92
N ALA A 40 -8.18 -0.44 -8.11
CA ALA A 40 -7.50 -1.43 -7.26
C ALA A 40 -8.45 -2.10 -6.25
N GLY A 41 -9.57 -1.47 -5.91
CA GLY A 41 -10.53 -1.99 -4.95
C GLY A 41 -10.10 -1.81 -3.50
N ARG A 42 -10.48 -2.74 -2.63
CA ARG A 42 -10.14 -2.74 -1.19
C ARG A 42 -8.80 -3.44 -0.95
N VAL A 43 -8.28 -3.29 0.27
CA VAL A 43 -7.09 -4.03 0.72
C VAL A 43 -7.37 -5.53 0.67
N LEU A 44 -6.44 -6.30 0.12
CA LEU A 44 -6.55 -7.73 -0.10
C LEU A 44 -6.86 -8.46 1.22
N GLN A 45 -8.02 -9.12 1.27
CA GLN A 45 -8.42 -9.97 2.38
C GLN A 45 -9.29 -11.15 1.89
N PRO A 46 -8.69 -12.24 1.39
CA PRO A 46 -9.45 -13.34 0.77
C PRO A 46 -10.28 -14.17 1.76
N HIS A 47 -9.97 -14.13 3.06
CA HIS A 47 -10.70 -14.86 4.09
C HIS A 47 -11.24 -13.86 5.13
N ALA A 48 -12.47 -14.06 5.61
CA ALA A 48 -12.97 -13.26 6.72
C ALA A 48 -12.11 -13.54 7.96
N LEU A 49 -11.57 -12.49 8.57
CA LEU A 49 -11.01 -12.57 9.92
C LEU A 49 -12.12 -12.09 10.85
N ASP A 50 -12.54 -12.95 11.77
CA ASP A 50 -13.45 -12.58 12.85
C ASP A 50 -12.65 -11.89 13.97
N ILE A 51 -12.15 -10.70 13.65
CA ILE A 51 -11.34 -9.87 14.55
C ILE A 51 -11.86 -8.44 14.51
N ASP A 52 -11.77 -7.73 15.64
CA ASP A 52 -12.17 -6.33 15.70
C ASP A 52 -11.23 -5.48 14.83
N THR A 53 -11.70 -5.11 13.64
CA THR A 53 -10.92 -4.32 12.69
C THR A 53 -10.71 -2.87 13.13
N ARG A 54 -11.33 -2.42 14.24
CA ARG A 54 -11.12 -1.08 14.80
C ARG A 54 -9.79 -0.93 15.51
N HIS A 55 -9.21 -2.04 15.99
CA HIS A 55 -7.94 -2.07 16.72
C HIS A 55 -7.02 -3.15 16.14
N PRO A 56 -6.63 -3.08 14.86
CA PRO A 56 -5.86 -4.11 14.19
C PRO A 56 -4.53 -4.42 14.90
N GLU A 57 -3.90 -3.42 15.52
CA GLU A 57 -2.67 -3.54 16.31
C GLU A 57 -2.79 -4.48 17.52
N SER A 58 -4.01 -4.71 18.01
CA SER A 58 -4.22 -5.62 19.15
C SER A 58 -4.03 -7.10 18.79
N TYR A 59 -4.25 -7.46 17.52
CA TYR A 59 -4.16 -8.84 17.02
C TYR A 59 -3.04 -9.02 15.98
N CYS A 60 -2.82 -8.03 15.13
CA CYS A 60 -1.74 -8.01 14.15
C CYS A 60 -0.47 -7.43 14.78
N ARG A 61 0.35 -8.32 15.34
CA ARG A 61 1.60 -7.98 16.04
C ARG A 61 2.66 -9.06 15.79
N PRO A 62 3.94 -8.80 16.12
CA PRO A 62 5.00 -9.79 15.97
C PRO A 62 4.64 -11.13 16.64
N GLY A 63 4.77 -12.22 15.90
CA GLY A 63 4.39 -13.59 16.28
C GLY A 63 2.93 -13.96 16.06
N LEU A 64 2.07 -13.01 15.69
CA LEU A 64 0.65 -13.22 15.33
C LEU A 64 0.33 -12.68 13.94
N GLU A 65 1.30 -12.69 13.02
CA GLU A 65 1.16 -12.10 11.69
C GLU A 65 0.06 -12.78 10.87
N GLY A 66 -0.28 -14.03 11.17
CA GLY A 66 -1.40 -14.76 10.56
C GLY A 66 -2.80 -14.17 10.86
N LEU A 67 -2.91 -13.30 11.86
CA LEU A 67 -4.14 -12.55 12.19
C LEU A 67 -4.18 -11.17 11.51
N CYS A 68 -3.12 -10.78 10.79
CA CYS A 68 -3.11 -9.55 10.04
C CYS A 68 -3.98 -9.66 8.78
N ARG A 69 -4.54 -8.54 8.36
CA ARG A 69 -5.11 -8.45 7.01
C ARG A 69 -4.01 -8.76 5.98
N LEU A 70 -4.27 -9.68 5.05
CA LEU A 70 -3.25 -10.24 4.16
C LEU A 70 -2.51 -9.15 3.38
N GLY A 71 -3.25 -8.17 2.84
CA GLY A 71 -2.66 -7.04 2.12
C GLY A 71 -2.12 -5.90 2.98
N ASP A 72 -2.31 -5.90 4.30
CA ASP A 72 -1.91 -4.77 5.15
C ASP A 72 -0.43 -4.85 5.53
N PHE A 73 0.40 -4.24 4.69
CA PHE A 73 1.84 -4.11 4.93
C PHE A 73 2.18 -3.02 5.93
N THR A 74 1.32 -2.02 6.12
CA THR A 74 1.60 -0.94 7.06
C THR A 74 1.69 -1.48 8.48
N THR A 75 0.72 -2.31 8.88
CA THR A 75 0.71 -2.86 10.24
C THR A 75 1.86 -3.85 10.46
N ARG A 76 2.30 -4.58 9.42
CA ARG A 76 3.39 -5.56 9.54
C ARG A 76 4.80 -4.98 9.42
N HIS A 77 4.99 -3.97 8.57
CA HIS A 77 6.31 -3.46 8.18
C HIS A 77 6.52 -1.98 8.50
N GLY A 78 5.51 -1.31 9.05
CA GLY A 78 5.52 0.13 9.31
C GLY A 78 5.20 0.97 8.08
N THR A 79 5.22 2.29 8.25
CA THR A 79 4.96 3.26 7.19
C THR A 79 6.20 3.52 6.32
N LEU A 80 5.97 4.02 5.10
CA LEU A 80 7.02 4.40 4.16
C LEU A 80 7.33 5.89 4.19
N GLN A 81 8.55 6.22 3.77
CA GLN A 81 8.99 7.60 3.51
C GLN A 81 9.34 7.75 2.03
N VAL A 82 8.83 8.79 1.38
CA VAL A 82 9.06 9.04 -0.05
C VAL A 82 9.98 10.25 -0.18
N ALA A 83 11.15 10.02 -0.78
CA ALA A 83 12.13 11.05 -1.03
C ALA A 83 11.69 11.90 -2.22
N GLY A 84 11.65 13.22 -2.04
CA GLY A 84 11.39 14.16 -3.14
C GLY A 84 12.56 14.32 -4.09
N LYS A 85 13.77 13.88 -3.68
CA LYS A 85 14.99 13.91 -4.49
C LYS A 85 15.65 12.54 -4.56
N LYS A 86 16.14 12.19 -5.76
CA LYS A 86 16.85 10.93 -6.01
C LYS A 86 18.05 10.72 -5.08
N VAL A 87 18.77 11.79 -4.74
CA VAL A 87 19.94 11.74 -3.83
C VAL A 87 19.58 11.22 -2.43
N ASP A 88 18.35 11.46 -1.97
CA ASP A 88 17.86 11.00 -0.67
C ASP A 88 17.21 9.61 -0.72
N SER A 89 16.92 9.09 -1.92
CA SER A 89 16.16 7.84 -2.11
C SER A 89 16.78 6.63 -1.41
N ALA A 90 18.11 6.51 -1.46
CA ALA A 90 18.82 5.40 -0.82
C ALA A 90 18.64 5.39 0.71
N ARG A 91 18.56 6.58 1.32
CA ARG A 91 18.42 6.75 2.77
C ARG A 91 16.96 6.67 3.22
N LEU A 92 16.06 7.34 2.51
CA LEU A 92 14.66 7.52 2.94
C LEU A 92 13.70 6.46 2.37
N THR A 93 13.79 6.14 1.08
CA THR A 93 12.73 5.35 0.39
C THR A 93 13.11 3.91 0.15
N ARG A 94 14.38 3.61 -0.13
CA ARG A 94 14.83 2.25 -0.37
C ARG A 94 14.71 1.44 0.92
N ARG A 95 13.91 0.37 0.86
CA ARG A 95 13.66 -0.56 1.97
C ARG A 95 13.65 -1.99 1.46
N LEU A 96 13.94 -2.92 2.37
CA LEU A 96 13.88 -4.35 2.13
C LEU A 96 13.09 -4.97 3.27
N PHE A 97 12.11 -5.80 2.93
CA PHE A 97 11.23 -6.45 3.89
C PHE A 97 11.13 -7.94 3.58
N THR A 98 10.88 -8.74 4.61
CA THR A 98 10.54 -10.15 4.51
C THR A 98 9.15 -10.34 5.13
N ASP A 99 8.22 -10.91 4.37
CA ASP A 99 6.85 -11.16 4.81
C ASP A 99 6.55 -12.66 4.68
N THR A 100 6.11 -13.27 5.77
CA THR A 100 5.84 -14.71 5.86
C THR A 100 4.35 -15.06 5.66
N VAL A 101 3.48 -14.06 5.57
CA VAL A 101 2.02 -14.25 5.48
C VAL A 101 1.59 -14.36 4.02
N ILE A 102 2.19 -13.54 3.16
CA ILE A 102 1.94 -13.53 1.72
C ILE A 102 2.72 -14.63 1.00
N ALA A 103 2.26 -14.99 -0.18
CA ALA A 103 2.97 -15.89 -1.07
C ALA A 103 2.92 -15.38 -2.51
N LEU A 104 3.71 -16.01 -3.39
CA LEU A 104 3.60 -15.81 -4.84
C LEU A 104 2.68 -16.86 -5.50
N ALA A 105 2.33 -17.92 -4.79
CA ALA A 105 1.45 -18.98 -5.27
C ALA A 105 0.48 -19.45 -4.18
N GLY A 106 -0.56 -20.19 -4.59
CA GLY A 106 -1.57 -20.72 -3.68
C GLY A 106 -2.55 -19.67 -3.14
N LYS A 107 -3.24 -20.03 -2.06
CA LYS A 107 -4.36 -19.25 -1.49
C LYS A 107 -4.00 -17.85 -0.97
N HIS A 108 -2.73 -17.60 -0.65
CA HIS A 108 -2.23 -16.31 -0.18
C HIS A 108 -1.43 -15.56 -1.27
N SER A 109 -1.58 -15.96 -2.54
CA SER A 109 -0.86 -15.33 -3.64
C SER A 109 -1.24 -13.86 -3.81
N ILE A 110 -0.23 -12.99 -3.85
CA ILE A 110 -0.37 -11.57 -4.20
C ILE A 110 -0.15 -11.32 -5.70
N MET A 111 -0.04 -12.37 -6.52
CA MET A 111 0.13 -12.20 -7.96
C MET A 111 -1.12 -11.58 -8.61
N ARG A 112 -0.89 -10.68 -9.59
CA ARG A 112 -1.93 -9.92 -10.31
C ARG A 112 -2.79 -9.01 -9.41
N LYS A 113 -2.25 -8.66 -8.25
CA LYS A 113 -2.78 -7.67 -7.33
C LYS A 113 -2.13 -6.33 -7.61
N SER A 114 -2.43 -5.31 -6.81
CA SER A 114 -1.72 -4.04 -6.89
C SER A 114 -1.14 -3.65 -5.55
N LEU A 115 0.05 -3.05 -5.57
CA LEU A 115 0.60 -2.35 -4.42
C LEU A 115 0.13 -0.90 -4.47
N LEU A 116 -0.44 -0.41 -3.39
CA LEU A 116 -0.93 0.96 -3.25
C LEU A 116 -0.20 1.67 -2.12
N ILE A 117 0.21 2.90 -2.38
CA ILE A 117 0.77 3.84 -1.40
C ILE A 117 -0.27 4.93 -1.15
N TYR A 118 -0.54 5.18 0.12
CA TYR A 118 -1.47 6.18 0.60
C TYR A 118 -0.76 7.44 1.07
N ASP A 119 -1.50 8.53 1.15
CA ASP A 119 -1.03 9.82 1.64
C ASP A 119 -2.13 10.53 2.40
N ASP A 120 -2.08 10.35 3.72
CA ASP A 120 -3.01 10.94 4.68
C ASP A 120 -2.71 12.42 4.95
N HIS A 121 -1.53 12.90 4.54
CA HIS A 121 -1.10 14.29 4.66
C HIS A 121 -1.34 15.11 3.39
N GLY A 122 -1.80 14.46 2.31
CA GLY A 122 -2.07 15.10 1.03
C GLY A 122 -3.35 15.95 1.02
N PRO A 123 -3.59 16.72 -0.05
CA PRO A 123 -4.81 17.51 -0.18
C PRO A 123 -6.06 16.63 -0.20
N VAL A 124 -7.05 16.94 0.66
CA VAL A 124 -8.30 16.18 0.81
C VAL A 124 -9.03 15.98 -0.54
N ALA A 125 -9.04 16.99 -1.40
CA ALA A 125 -9.71 16.94 -2.71
C ALA A 125 -9.12 15.91 -3.69
N ARG A 126 -7.87 15.47 -3.47
CA ARG A 126 -7.22 14.44 -4.29
C ARG A 126 -7.64 13.03 -3.87
N GLY A 127 -8.01 12.86 -2.61
CA GLY A 127 -8.16 11.57 -1.93
C GLY A 127 -6.85 11.06 -1.34
N GLU A 128 -6.94 9.96 -0.59
CA GLU A 128 -5.84 9.34 0.16
C GLU A 128 -4.92 8.44 -0.70
N ARG A 129 -5.30 8.09 -1.93
CA ARG A 129 -4.53 7.16 -2.77
C ARG A 129 -3.50 7.92 -3.60
N MET A 130 -2.22 7.83 -3.21
CA MET A 130 -1.13 8.54 -3.87
C MET A 130 -0.72 7.86 -5.18
N ALA A 131 -0.37 6.58 -5.08
CA ALA A 131 0.23 5.83 -6.18
C ALA A 131 -0.14 4.34 -6.11
N CYS A 132 -0.20 3.69 -7.27
CA CYS A 132 -0.39 2.25 -7.36
C CYS A 132 0.34 1.65 -8.56
N SER A 133 0.75 0.39 -8.41
CA SER A 133 1.30 -0.44 -9.50
C SER A 133 0.84 -1.88 -9.35
N MET A 134 0.86 -2.64 -10.45
CA MET A 134 0.88 -4.11 -10.40
C MET A 134 2.21 -4.60 -9.85
#